data_AF-Q46SR6-F1
#
_entry.id   AF-Q46SR6-F1
#
_cell.length_a   1.000
_cell.length_b   1.000
_cell.length_c   1.000
_cell.angle_alpha   90.00
_cell.angle_beta   90.00
_cell.angle_gamma   90.00
#
_symmetry.space_group_name_H-M   'P 1'
#
loop_
_entity.id
_entity.type
_entity.pdbx_description
1 polymer ?
#
loop_
_entity_poly.entity_id
_entity_poly.type
_entity_poly.pdbx_seq_one_letter_code
_entity_poly.pdbx_strand_id
1 'polypeptide(L)'
;MSHALATMPESSFYFHLAGVAVLVLVVGMARAVWFVYSRHEGRRERAMWLAAAVTRCGLALGAMWTAIVYGSGAWERAGAHNCRRLPMPDASARYEAEYCYLSQHKVLVRVYSARRNVVLAQRTFPSSGPVRLHWDRSVLVFDAAATEGKGRLVLPPSLRDRLMARLP
;
A
#
# COMPACT_ATOMS: atom_id res chain seq x y z
N MET A 1 -36.80 -14.67 -13.40
CA MET A 1 -35.67 -15.49 -12.94
C MET A 1 -34.37 -14.69 -13.08
N SER A 2 -34.24 -13.58 -12.35
CA SER A 2 -33.17 -12.59 -12.57
C SER A 2 -32.76 -11.87 -11.28
N HIS A 3 -32.72 -12.57 -10.14
CA HIS A 3 -32.33 -11.98 -8.85
C HIS A 3 -31.49 -12.96 -8.02
N ALA A 4 -30.38 -13.44 -8.58
CA ALA A 4 -29.42 -14.29 -7.86
C ALA A 4 -27.95 -13.91 -8.12
N LEU A 5 -27.67 -12.65 -8.43
CA LEU A 5 -26.30 -12.13 -8.68
C LEU A 5 -25.92 -10.94 -7.78
N ALA A 6 -26.68 -10.67 -6.72
CA ALA A 6 -26.33 -9.65 -5.75
C ALA A 6 -25.96 -10.31 -4.42
N THR A 7 -24.83 -9.88 -3.85
CA THR A 7 -24.28 -10.23 -2.52
C THR A 7 -23.36 -11.45 -2.45
N MET A 8 -22.28 -11.45 -3.24
CA MET A 8 -21.04 -12.07 -2.77
C MET A 8 -20.14 -10.97 -2.18
N PRO A 9 -19.62 -11.13 -0.95
CA PRO A 9 -18.72 -10.14 -0.34
C PRO A 9 -17.44 -10.05 -1.17
N GLU A 10 -16.95 -8.83 -1.46
CA GLU A 10 -15.79 -8.59 -2.35
C GLU A 10 -14.59 -9.53 -2.10
N SER A 11 -14.39 -9.94 -0.85
CA SER A 11 -13.39 -10.94 -0.45
C SER A 11 -13.48 -12.28 -1.19
N SER A 12 -14.68 -12.84 -1.40
CA SER A 12 -14.84 -14.16 -2.05
C SER A 12 -14.44 -14.10 -3.53
N PHE A 13 -14.71 -12.98 -4.19
CA PHE A 13 -14.28 -12.75 -5.57
C PHE A 13 -12.74 -12.79 -5.70
N TYR A 14 -12.01 -12.14 -4.79
CA TYR A 14 -10.55 -12.20 -4.77
C TYR A 14 -10.02 -13.61 -4.48
N PHE A 15 -10.67 -14.37 -3.59
CA PHE A 15 -10.27 -15.77 -3.31
C PHE A 15 -10.48 -16.68 -4.53
N HIS A 16 -11.60 -16.54 -5.24
CA HIS A 16 -11.85 -17.31 -6.46
C HIS A 16 -10.87 -16.94 -7.58
N LEU A 17 -10.61 -15.64 -7.78
CA LEU A 17 -9.63 -15.18 -8.77
C LEU A 17 -8.22 -15.72 -8.45
N ALA A 18 -7.82 -15.67 -7.18
CA ALA A 18 -6.54 -16.22 -6.72
C ALA A 18 -6.48 -17.74 -6.94
N GLY A 19 -7.54 -18.47 -6.63
CA GLY A 19 -7.64 -19.91 -6.86
C GLY A 19 -7.51 -20.28 -8.34
N VAL A 20 -8.20 -19.55 -9.23
CA VAL A 20 -8.11 -19.73 -10.69
C VAL A 20 -6.69 -19.42 -11.18
N ALA A 21 -6.07 -18.34 -10.71
CA ALA A 21 -4.71 -17.97 -11.10
C ALA A 21 -3.69 -19.04 -10.69
N VAL A 22 -3.81 -19.59 -9.48
CA VAL A 22 -2.96 -20.70 -9.01
C VAL A 22 -3.16 -21.94 -9.88
N LEU A 23 -4.41 -22.27 -10.22
CA LEU A 23 -4.72 -23.44 -11.04
C LEU A 23 -4.13 -23.32 -12.46
N VAL A 24 -4.21 -22.14 -13.06
CA VAL A 24 -3.56 -21.84 -14.36
C VAL A 24 -2.04 -21.97 -14.26
N LEU A 25 -1.42 -21.46 -13.19
CA LEU A 25 0.01 -21.59 -12.95
C LEU A 25 0.45 -23.05 -12.82
N VAL A 26 -0.28 -23.85 -12.05
CA VAL A 26 0.01 -25.27 -11.84
C VAL A 26 -0.13 -26.05 -13.15
N VAL A 27 -1.22 -25.84 -13.90
CA VAL A 27 -1.42 -26.49 -15.20
C VAL A 27 -0.35 -26.06 -16.20
N GLY A 28 0.03 -24.78 -16.22
CA GLY A 28 1.12 -24.26 -17.05
C GLY A 28 2.46 -24.92 -16.73
N MET A 29 2.81 -25.02 -15.44
CA MET A 29 4.01 -25.72 -14.98
C MET A 29 3.98 -27.21 -15.36
N ALA A 30 2.86 -27.90 -15.13
CA ALA A 30 2.72 -29.31 -15.47
C ALA A 30 2.89 -29.56 -16.98
N ARG A 31 2.29 -28.72 -17.83
CA ARG A 31 2.47 -28.80 -19.30
C ARG A 31 3.91 -28.52 -19.72
N ALA A 32 4.57 -27.54 -19.09
CA ALA A 32 5.97 -27.23 -19.37
C ALA A 32 6.90 -28.40 -19.00
N VAL A 33 6.70 -29.01 -17.82
CA VAL A 33 7.45 -30.19 -17.37
C VAL A 33 7.20 -31.37 -18.31
N TRP A 34 5.94 -31.63 -18.68
CA TRP A 34 5.61 -32.69 -19.64
C TRP A 34 6.32 -32.47 -20.98
N PHE A 35 6.28 -31.24 -21.51
CA PHE A 35 6.91 -30.90 -22.79
C PHE A 35 8.44 -31.08 -22.77
N VAL A 36 9.09 -30.80 -21.63
CA VAL A 36 10.53 -31.03 -21.44
C VAL A 36 10.84 -32.53 -21.35
N TYR A 37 9.96 -33.31 -20.71
CA TYR A 37 10.18 -34.75 -20.52
C TYR A 37 9.79 -35.63 -21.71
N SER A 38 8.92 -35.16 -22.62
CA SER A 38 8.34 -35.96 -23.71
C SER A 38 9.32 -36.41 -24.80
N ARG A 39 10.52 -35.81 -24.90
CA ARG A 39 11.57 -36.25 -25.84
C ARG A 39 12.95 -36.22 -25.16
N HIS A 40 13.73 -37.27 -25.39
CA HIS A 40 15.04 -37.47 -24.76
C HIS A 40 16.14 -36.54 -25.33
N GLU A 41 16.06 -36.18 -26.62
CA GLU A 41 17.01 -35.29 -27.29
C GLU A 41 16.67 -33.80 -27.06
N GLY A 42 17.69 -32.95 -26.85
CA GLY A 42 17.50 -31.50 -26.73
C GLY A 42 16.78 -31.03 -25.45
N ARG A 43 16.70 -31.89 -24.42
CA ARG A 43 16.05 -31.58 -23.13
C ARG A 43 16.70 -30.38 -22.42
N ARG A 44 18.03 -30.29 -22.41
CA ARG A 44 18.79 -29.20 -21.77
C ARG A 44 18.50 -27.84 -22.43
N GLU A 45 18.49 -27.78 -23.76
CA GLU A 45 18.22 -26.53 -24.50
C GLU A 45 16.80 -26.02 -24.25
N ARG A 46 15.80 -26.92 -24.28
CA ARG A 46 14.40 -26.56 -23.98
C ARG A 46 14.21 -26.14 -22.53
N ALA A 47 14.88 -26.80 -21.58
CA ALA A 47 14.85 -26.41 -20.18
C ALA A 47 15.46 -25.02 -19.95
N MET A 48 16.59 -24.70 -20.61
CA MET A 48 17.20 -23.37 -20.53
C MET A 48 16.32 -22.28 -21.16
N TRP A 49 15.70 -22.55 -22.30
CA TRP A 49 14.77 -21.62 -22.94
C TRP A 49 13.54 -21.33 -22.07
N LEU A 50 12.94 -22.37 -21.49
CA LEU A 50 11.81 -22.23 -20.57
C LEU A 50 12.22 -21.50 -19.29
N ALA A 51 13.39 -21.82 -18.72
CA ALA A 51 13.90 -21.12 -17.56
C ALA A 51 14.09 -19.63 -17.85
N ALA A 52 14.74 -19.27 -18.96
CA ALA A 52 14.92 -17.89 -19.37
C ALA A 52 13.59 -17.16 -19.59
N ALA A 53 12.60 -17.82 -20.21
CA ALA A 53 11.27 -17.26 -20.41
C ALA A 53 10.54 -17.02 -19.07
N VAL A 54 10.58 -17.99 -18.15
CA VAL A 54 9.98 -17.88 -16.82
C VAL A 54 10.65 -16.77 -16.01
N THR A 55 11.99 -16.70 -16.01
CA THR A 55 12.72 -15.63 -15.33
C THR A 55 12.35 -14.26 -15.90
N ARG A 56 12.28 -14.12 -17.23
CA ARG A 56 11.89 -12.85 -17.86
C ARG A 56 10.45 -12.45 -17.51
N CYS A 57 9.51 -13.39 -17.57
CA CYS A 57 8.13 -13.14 -17.17
C CYS A 57 8.02 -12.79 -15.67
N GLY A 58 8.75 -13.49 -14.81
CA GLY A 58 8.80 -13.21 -13.37
C GLY A 58 9.32 -11.81 -13.08
N LEU A 59 10.41 -11.40 -13.75
CA LEU A 59 10.97 -10.05 -13.63
C LEU A 59 9.98 -8.99 -14.15
N ALA A 60 9.30 -9.23 -15.28
CA ALA A 60 8.33 -8.31 -15.84
C ALA A 60 7.10 -8.15 -14.92
N LEU A 61 6.58 -9.26 -14.37
CA LEU A 61 5.48 -9.24 -13.41
C LEU A 61 5.88 -8.54 -12.10
N GLY A 62 7.09 -8.80 -11.60
CA GLY A 62 7.63 -8.12 -10.43
C GLY A 62 7.74 -6.61 -10.65
N ALA A 63 8.31 -6.19 -11.79
CA ALA A 63 8.42 -4.79 -12.18
C ALA A 63 7.04 -4.13 -12.31
N MET A 64 6.09 -4.79 -12.98
CA MET A 64 4.72 -4.28 -13.12
C MET A 64 4.02 -4.14 -11.77
N TRP A 65 4.14 -5.14 -10.88
CA TRP A 65 3.61 -5.07 -9.52
C TRP A 65 4.19 -3.88 -8.76
N THR A 66 5.51 -3.70 -8.79
CA THR A 66 6.16 -2.55 -8.14
C THR A 66 5.67 -1.22 -8.72
N ALA A 67 5.49 -1.12 -10.04
CA ALA A 67 4.97 0.07 -10.69
C ALA A 67 3.52 0.37 -10.30
N ILE A 68 2.66 -0.64 -10.16
CA ILE A 68 1.27 -0.47 -9.74
C ILE A 68 1.20 -0.01 -8.27
N VAL A 69 1.91 -0.70 -7.37
CA VAL A 69 1.89 -0.37 -5.94
C VAL A 69 2.49 1.02 -5.70
N TYR A 70 3.62 1.32 -6.36
CA TYR A 70 4.27 2.62 -6.22
C TYR A 70 3.49 3.74 -6.92
N GLY A 71 3.01 3.48 -8.14
CA GLY A 71 2.25 4.43 -8.96
C GLY A 71 0.92 4.81 -8.32
N SER A 72 0.20 3.84 -7.75
CA SER A 72 -1.06 4.12 -7.04
C SER A 72 -0.83 5.02 -5.81
N GLY A 73 0.19 4.73 -5.00
CA GLY A 73 0.54 5.58 -3.85
C GLY A 73 0.98 6.99 -4.23
N ALA A 74 1.76 7.13 -5.31
CA ALA A 74 2.19 8.43 -5.83
C ALA A 74 1.01 9.23 -6.41
N TRP A 75 0.12 8.58 -7.16
CA TRP A 75 -1.06 9.20 -7.75
C TRP A 75 -2.05 9.68 -6.68
N GLU A 76 -2.29 8.89 -5.64
CA GLU A 76 -3.13 9.30 -4.51
C GLU A 76 -2.59 10.58 -3.86
N ARG A 77 -1.26 10.67 -3.67
CA ARG A 77 -0.60 11.85 -3.08
C ARG A 77 -0.55 13.05 -4.01
N ALA A 78 -0.51 12.86 -5.32
CA ALA A 78 -0.62 13.95 -6.29
C ALA A 78 -2.00 14.62 -6.24
N GLY A 79 -3.03 13.90 -5.82
CA GLY A 79 -4.39 14.43 -5.59
C GLY A 79 -4.59 15.13 -4.24
N ALA A 80 -3.54 15.36 -3.46
CA ALA A 80 -3.62 16.03 -2.18
C ALA A 80 -4.05 17.51 -2.34
N HIS A 81 -5.11 17.91 -1.64
CA HIS A 81 -5.66 19.26 -1.68
C HIS A 81 -6.12 19.71 -0.28
N ASN A 82 -6.35 21.00 -0.10
CA ASN A 82 -6.79 21.60 1.17
C ASN A 82 -5.86 21.27 2.36
N CYS A 83 -4.55 21.32 2.12
CA CYS A 83 -3.54 21.09 3.16
C CYS A 83 -3.59 22.20 4.22
N ARG A 84 -3.67 21.81 5.49
CA ARG A 84 -3.60 22.73 6.63
C ARG A 84 -2.57 22.26 7.64
N ARG A 85 -1.79 23.21 8.14
CA ARG A 85 -0.75 22.98 9.14
C ARG A 85 -1.24 23.40 10.52
N LEU A 86 -0.97 22.57 11.51
CA LEU A 86 -1.32 22.76 12.91
C LEU A 86 -0.02 22.71 13.74
N PRO A 87 0.49 23.86 14.21
CA PRO A 87 1.64 23.88 15.10
C PRO A 87 1.28 23.25 16.44
N MET A 88 2.27 22.70 17.14
CA MET A 88 2.08 22.21 18.51
C MET A 88 1.92 23.41 19.46
N PRO A 89 0.92 23.42 20.38
CA PRO A 89 0.64 24.57 21.25
C PRO A 89 1.74 24.91 22.28
N ASP A 90 2.64 23.97 22.55
CA ASP A 90 3.68 24.14 23.55
C ASP A 90 4.77 25.11 23.06
N ALA A 91 5.26 25.98 23.96
CA ALA A 91 6.29 26.99 23.66
C ALA A 91 7.62 26.36 23.18
N SER A 92 7.83 25.07 23.45
CA SER A 92 8.96 24.31 22.95
C SER A 92 8.76 23.72 21.54
N ALA A 93 7.64 24.04 20.85
CA ALA A 93 7.15 23.51 19.57
C ALA A 93 8.23 22.83 18.71
N ARG A 94 8.49 21.55 19.01
CA ARG A 94 9.48 20.73 18.29
C ARG A 94 8.87 20.04 17.07
N TYR A 95 7.54 20.04 16.98
CA TYR A 95 6.76 19.29 16.01
C TYR A 95 5.65 20.15 15.41
N GLU A 96 5.36 19.91 14.13
CA GLU A 96 4.21 20.48 13.43
C GLU A 96 3.44 19.33 12.77
N ALA A 97 2.12 19.41 12.75
CA ALA A 97 1.28 18.46 12.03
C ALA A 97 0.72 19.14 10.78
N GLU A 98 0.54 18.38 9.72
CA GLU A 98 -0.18 18.80 8.53
C GLU A 98 -1.17 17.71 8.17
N TYR A 99 -2.33 18.12 7.69
CA TYR A 99 -3.27 17.20 7.08
C TYR A 99 -3.70 17.71 5.73
N CYS A 100 -3.84 16.80 4.77
CA CYS A 100 -4.32 17.07 3.42
C CYS A 100 -5.43 16.08 3.07
N TYR A 101 -6.45 16.55 2.37
CA TYR A 101 -7.46 15.67 1.81
C TYR A 101 -6.93 15.05 0.52
N LEU A 102 -7.08 13.73 0.38
CA LEU A 102 -6.75 12.99 -0.83
C LEU A 102 -8.04 12.68 -1.59
N SER A 103 -7.90 12.16 -2.81
CA SER A 103 -9.02 11.58 -3.55
C SER A 103 -9.61 10.37 -2.79
N GLN A 104 -10.88 10.04 -3.07
CA GLN A 104 -11.58 8.87 -2.52
C GLN A 104 -11.80 8.89 -1.00
N HIS A 105 -12.13 10.04 -0.41
CA HIS A 105 -12.43 10.15 1.04
C HIS A 105 -11.28 9.65 1.93
N LYS A 106 -10.04 9.86 1.50
CA LYS A 106 -8.83 9.57 2.30
C LYS A 106 -8.21 10.86 2.78
N VAL A 107 -7.56 10.80 3.93
CA VAL A 107 -6.83 11.93 4.51
C VAL A 107 -5.42 11.50 4.81
N LEU A 108 -4.48 12.34 4.40
CA LEU A 108 -3.06 12.21 4.67
C LEU A 108 -2.69 13.09 5.86
N VAL A 109 -2.13 12.51 6.91
CA VAL A 109 -1.56 13.24 8.04
C VAL A 109 -0.06 13.05 8.04
N ARG A 110 0.67 14.17 8.11
CA ARG A 110 2.12 14.23 8.18
C ARG A 110 2.53 14.97 9.45
N VAL A 111 3.57 14.48 10.11
CA VAL A 111 4.21 15.18 11.21
C VAL A 111 5.61 15.55 10.81
N TYR A 112 5.94 16.83 11.00
CA TYR A 112 7.22 17.42 10.70
C TYR A 112 7.98 17.76 11.98
N SER A 113 9.31 17.77 11.89
CA SER A 113 10.12 18.48 12.87
C SER A 113 10.06 19.98 12.59
N ALA A 114 9.60 20.79 13.55
CA ALA A 114 9.55 22.25 13.41
C ALA A 114 10.92 22.87 13.12
N ARG A 115 12.01 22.28 13.67
CA ARG A 115 13.38 22.79 13.48
C ARG A 115 13.99 22.50 12.11
N ARG A 116 13.66 21.35 11.53
CA ARG A 116 14.34 20.84 10.32
C ARG A 116 13.41 20.74 9.10
N ASN A 117 12.12 20.97 9.29
CA ASN A 117 11.08 20.77 8.28
C ASN A 117 11.13 19.38 7.60
N VAL A 118 11.52 18.35 8.37
CA VAL A 118 11.63 16.96 7.89
C VAL A 118 10.40 16.18 8.32
N VAL A 119 9.81 15.40 7.40
CA VAL A 119 8.73 14.46 7.71
C VAL A 119 9.27 13.37 8.65
N LEU A 120 8.68 13.26 9.83
CA LEU A 120 9.03 12.27 10.84
C LEU A 120 8.06 11.09 10.87
N ALA A 121 6.81 11.31 10.46
CA ALA A 121 5.78 10.28 10.39
C ALA A 121 4.72 10.67 9.34
N GLN A 122 4.16 9.67 8.66
CA GLN A 122 3.06 9.83 7.71
C GLN A 122 2.02 8.73 7.95
N ARG A 123 0.74 9.09 7.94
CA ARG A 123 -0.39 8.15 8.03
C ARG A 123 -1.47 8.56 7.03
N THR A 124 -2.04 7.57 6.36
CA THR A 124 -3.22 7.74 5.50
C THR A 124 -4.36 6.94 6.10
N PHE A 125 -5.54 7.55 6.21
CA PHE A 125 -6.74 6.87 6.71
C PHE A 125 -7.99 7.32 5.95
N PRO A 126 -9.02 6.47 5.87
CA PRO A 126 -10.30 6.85 5.29
C PRO A 126 -11.05 7.80 6.26
N SER A 127 -11.57 8.91 5.75
CA SER A 127 -12.45 9.83 6.49
C SER A 127 -13.57 10.33 5.59
N SER A 128 -14.81 10.11 6.00
CA SER A 128 -16.01 10.60 5.33
C SER A 128 -16.44 12.01 5.76
N GLY A 129 -15.75 12.60 6.74
CA GLY A 129 -16.11 13.88 7.35
C GLY A 129 -14.92 14.83 7.61
N PRO A 130 -15.20 16.03 8.17
CA PRO A 130 -14.17 17.01 8.48
C PRO A 130 -13.22 16.49 9.55
N VAL A 131 -11.93 16.46 9.24
CA VAL A 131 -10.92 15.94 10.18
C VAL A 131 -10.64 16.96 11.26
N ARG A 132 -10.73 16.52 12.52
CA ARG A 132 -10.40 17.30 13.70
C ARG A 132 -9.07 16.79 14.28
N LEU A 133 -7.97 17.42 13.87
CA LEU A 133 -6.69 17.17 14.49
C LEU A 133 -6.61 17.95 15.79
N HIS A 134 -6.18 17.28 16.86
CA HIS A 134 -5.84 17.94 18.11
C HIS A 134 -4.61 17.31 18.73
N TRP A 135 -3.87 18.14 19.45
CA TRP A 135 -2.72 17.73 20.23
C TRP A 135 -3.17 17.37 21.64
N ASP A 136 -2.92 16.14 22.06
CA ASP A 136 -3.05 15.70 23.44
C ASP A 136 -1.65 15.45 24.01
N ARG A 137 -1.06 16.48 24.61
CA ARG A 137 0.31 16.48 25.14
C ARG A 137 1.30 15.99 24.08
N SER A 138 1.81 14.76 24.20
CA SER A 138 2.75 14.14 23.28
C SER A 138 2.09 13.21 22.26
N VAL A 139 0.78 13.31 22.04
CA VAL A 139 0.03 12.48 21.10
C VAL A 139 -0.73 13.36 20.13
N LEU A 140 -0.55 13.11 18.83
CA LEU A 140 -1.41 13.69 17.81
C LEU A 140 -2.60 12.77 17.60
N VAL A 141 -3.81 13.27 17.86
CA VAL A 141 -5.04 12.55 17.61
C VAL A 141 -5.65 13.11 16.33
N PHE A 142 -5.78 12.27 15.32
CA PHE A 142 -6.31 12.64 14.00
C PHE A 142 -7.60 11.88 13.65
N ASP A 143 -7.84 10.73 14.29
CA ASP A 143 -9.11 10.02 14.21
C ASP A 143 -9.49 9.50 15.61
N ALA A 144 -10.49 10.13 16.22
CA ALA A 144 -11.00 9.72 17.53
C ALA A 144 -11.96 8.52 17.44
N ALA A 145 -12.51 8.24 16.26
CA ALA A 145 -13.43 7.14 16.02
C ALA A 145 -12.69 5.84 15.63
N ALA A 146 -11.42 5.92 15.24
CA ALA A 146 -10.59 4.77 14.95
C ALA A 146 -10.47 3.81 16.15
N THR A 147 -10.86 2.56 15.94
CA THR A 147 -10.62 1.46 16.86
C THR A 147 -9.14 1.07 16.90
N GLU A 148 -8.70 0.49 18.03
CA GLU A 148 -7.33 -0.04 18.23
C GLU A 148 -6.20 1.01 18.23
N GLY A 149 -6.50 2.28 18.49
CA GLY A 149 -5.47 3.32 18.60
C GLY A 149 -4.84 3.73 17.26
N LYS A 150 -5.39 3.27 16.13
CA LYS A 150 -4.90 3.60 14.77
C LYS A 150 -5.10 5.07 14.38
N GLY A 151 -5.91 5.82 15.12
CA GLY A 151 -6.13 7.25 14.95
C GLY A 151 -5.28 8.16 15.82
N ARG A 152 -4.28 7.59 16.51
CA ARG A 152 -3.36 8.28 17.40
C ARG A 152 -1.92 8.07 16.93
N LEU A 153 -1.12 9.12 17.01
CA LEU A 153 0.32 9.07 16.74
C LEU A 153 1.07 9.59 17.97
N VAL A 154 1.82 8.69 18.61
CA VAL A 154 2.64 9.01 19.79
C VAL A 154 3.93 9.69 19.35
N LEU A 155 4.29 10.77 20.04
CA LEU A 155 5.56 11.49 19.91
C LEU A 155 6.49 11.15 21.08
N PRO A 156 7.80 10.99 20.84
CA PRO A 156 8.47 11.03 19.54
C PRO A 156 8.10 9.83 18.65
N PRO A 157 8.02 10.02 17.31
CA PRO A 157 7.66 8.95 16.41
C PRO A 157 8.75 7.86 16.43
N SER A 158 8.32 6.61 16.30
CA SER A 158 9.20 5.46 16.33
C SER A 158 10.20 5.49 15.16
N LEU A 159 11.32 4.78 15.30
CA LEU A 159 12.28 4.65 14.19
C LEU A 159 11.64 4.05 12.93
N ARG A 160 10.70 3.12 13.12
CA ARG A 160 9.91 2.53 12.03
C ARG A 160 9.07 3.59 11.32
N ASP A 161 8.41 4.49 12.05
CA ASP A 161 7.59 5.55 11.46
C ASP A 161 8.46 6.55 10.68
N ARG A 162 9.67 6.85 11.18
CA ARG A 162 10.63 7.70 10.46
C ARG A 162 11.14 7.05 9.18
N LEU A 163 11.39 5.75 9.17
CA LEU A 163 11.79 5.02 7.98
C LEU A 163 10.64 4.97 6.96
N MET A 164 9.43 4.64 7.42
CA MET A 164 8.25 4.59 6.57
C MET A 164 7.87 5.96 6.01
N ALA A 165 8.13 7.05 6.73
CA ALA A 165 7.89 8.40 6.24
C ALA A 165 8.89 8.88 5.18
N ARG A 166 10.06 8.22 5.06
CA ARG A 166 11.05 8.50 4.01
C ARG A 166 10.80 7.68 2.75
N LEU A 167 10.07 6.57 2.89
CA LEU A 167 9.60 5.83 1.74
C LEU A 167 8.47 6.66 1.11
N PRO A 168 8.50 6.89 -0.22
CA PRO A 168 7.49 7.68 -0.89
C PRO A 168 6.11 7.16 -0.57
#